data_AF-A0A157SQK4-F1
#
_entry.id   AF-A0A157SQK4-F1
#
_cell.length_a   1.000
_cell.length_b   1.000
_cell.length_c   1.000
_cell.angle_alpha   90.00
_cell.angle_beta   90.00
_cell.angle_gamma   90.00
#
_symmetry.space_group_name_H-M   'P 1'
#
loop_
_entity.id
_entity.type
_entity.pdbx_description
1 polymer ?
#
loop_
_entity_poly.entity_id
_entity_poly.type
_entity_poly.pdbx_seq_one_letter_code
_entity_poly.pdbx_strand_id
1 'polypeptide(L)'
;MLRLSPLTRKTPLRATGARRTPQAFAGEDRRISEPVATLTRQATLQRAAIKRRAPKKRAGHAPQYTAACKGESCYLGFPGCRSYPEDPTVVPAHQNEGKGMGLKVHDRFTVPACHFCHALYDQSGIAREIKRSTWDWAYTRWEPVRAKKLGEKDGIPSTASVDPMGKPKKVGIPTGSPREAAAIEFSEEQAHGQ
;
A
#
# COMPACT_ATOMS: atom_id res chain seq x y z
N MET A 1 -29.30 -23.59 -1.47
CA MET A 1 -28.35 -23.78 -0.36
C MET A 1 -27.26 -24.74 -0.81
N LEU A 2 -26.12 -24.23 -1.29
CA LEU A 2 -25.01 -25.07 -1.76
C LEU A 2 -24.05 -25.33 -0.58
N ARG A 3 -23.94 -26.59 -0.17
CA ARG A 3 -23.03 -27.04 0.90
C ARG A 3 -21.61 -27.09 0.33
N LEU A 4 -20.72 -26.22 0.82
CA LEU A 4 -19.29 -26.27 0.52
C LEU A 4 -18.67 -27.47 1.26
N SER A 5 -18.10 -28.41 0.50
CA SER A 5 -17.35 -29.55 1.05
C SER A 5 -16.06 -29.09 1.72
N PRO A 6 -15.65 -29.67 2.87
CA PRO A 6 -14.41 -29.29 3.54
C PRO A 6 -13.19 -29.79 2.76
N LEU A 7 -12.21 -28.90 2.57
CA LEU A 7 -10.92 -29.23 1.96
C LEU A 7 -10.12 -30.17 2.87
N THR A 8 -10.07 -31.45 2.52
CA THR A 8 -9.17 -32.42 3.16
C THR A 8 -7.75 -32.26 2.60
N ARG A 9 -6.78 -31.99 3.49
CA ARG A 9 -5.35 -32.02 3.13
C ARG A 9 -4.94 -33.46 2.82
N LYS A 10 -4.35 -33.70 1.64
CA LYS A 10 -3.92 -35.02 1.15
C LYS A 10 -2.53 -35.47 1.61
N THR A 11 -1.87 -34.74 2.53
CA THR A 11 -0.52 -35.10 3.00
C THR A 11 -0.44 -35.03 4.52
N PRO A 12 -0.28 -36.17 5.23
CA PRO A 12 0.04 -36.13 6.64
C PRO A 12 1.46 -35.59 6.81
N LEU A 13 1.64 -34.73 7.83
CA LEU A 13 2.96 -34.26 8.24
C LEU A 13 3.79 -35.47 8.69
N ARG A 14 4.99 -35.61 8.13
CA ARG A 14 5.97 -36.62 8.53
C ARG A 14 6.29 -36.42 10.02
N ALA A 15 5.80 -37.31 10.87
CA ALA A 15 6.21 -37.36 12.27
C ALA A 15 7.67 -37.82 12.32
N THR A 16 8.60 -36.91 12.62
CA THR A 16 9.94 -37.29 13.08
C THR A 16 9.84 -37.74 14.53
N GLY A 17 9.25 -38.91 14.73
CA GLY A 17 9.31 -39.65 15.99
C GLY A 17 10.64 -40.41 16.06
N ALA A 18 11.32 -40.28 17.18
CA ALA A 18 12.57 -40.97 17.50
C ALA A 18 12.51 -42.46 17.10
N ARG A 19 13.55 -42.93 16.40
CA ARG A 19 13.74 -44.36 16.14
C ARG A 19 13.85 -45.07 17.49
N ARG A 20 12.88 -45.92 17.80
CA ARG A 20 13.09 -47.01 18.76
C ARG A 20 14.06 -47.99 18.09
N THR A 21 15.17 -48.29 18.75
CA THR A 21 16.05 -49.40 18.37
C THR A 21 15.24 -50.70 18.41
N PRO A 22 15.35 -51.58 17.40
CA PRO A 22 14.71 -52.89 17.45
C PRO A 22 15.41 -53.72 18.54
N GLN A 23 14.62 -54.24 19.47
CA GLN A 23 15.09 -55.18 20.48
C GLN A 23 15.69 -56.41 19.79
N ALA A 24 16.91 -56.75 20.18
CA ALA A 24 17.53 -58.03 19.89
C ALA A 24 16.80 -59.12 20.69
N PHE A 25 16.41 -60.19 20.01
CA PHE A 25 15.91 -61.42 20.61
C PHE A 25 17.06 -62.13 21.36
N ALA A 26 16.90 -62.39 22.66
CA ALA A 26 17.49 -63.53 23.37
C ALA A 26 17.02 -63.61 24.84
N GLY A 27 16.32 -64.70 25.19
CA GLY A 27 16.54 -65.52 26.39
C GLY A 27 16.26 -64.98 27.80
N GLU A 28 15.26 -65.60 28.45
CA GLU A 28 15.21 -66.12 29.82
C GLU A 28 15.67 -65.28 31.04
N ASP A 29 14.71 -65.03 31.93
CA ASP A 29 14.78 -64.89 33.40
C ASP A 29 15.96 -64.17 34.08
N ARG A 30 15.68 -62.96 34.61
CA ARG A 30 16.06 -62.62 36.00
C ARG A 30 15.33 -61.41 36.56
N ARG A 31 14.73 -61.58 37.74
CA ARG A 31 14.34 -60.50 38.66
C ARG A 31 15.59 -59.74 39.14
N ILE A 32 15.44 -58.43 39.38
CA ILE A 32 15.98 -57.60 40.49
C ILE A 32 16.35 -56.18 39.99
N SER A 33 15.65 -55.20 40.58
CA SER A 33 15.94 -53.77 40.82
C SER A 33 16.92 -53.01 39.90
N GLU A 34 16.43 -51.93 39.26
CA GLU A 34 17.19 -50.69 39.02
C GLU A 34 16.17 -49.53 38.89
N PRO A 35 16.44 -48.32 39.43
CA PRO A 35 15.47 -47.22 39.41
C PRO A 35 15.31 -46.65 38.00
N VAL A 36 14.05 -46.53 37.57
CA VAL A 36 13.67 -45.98 36.26
C VAL A 36 14.24 -44.58 36.11
N ALA A 37 15.20 -44.41 35.19
CA ALA A 37 15.78 -43.12 34.86
C ALA A 37 14.69 -42.09 34.55
N THR A 38 14.56 -41.09 35.41
CA THR A 38 13.57 -40.02 35.28
C THR A 38 13.90 -39.19 34.04
N LEU A 39 13.18 -39.45 32.94
CA LEU A 39 13.21 -38.64 31.72
C LEU A 39 12.91 -37.18 32.07
N THR A 40 13.96 -36.38 32.21
CA THR A 40 13.83 -34.94 32.46
C THR A 40 13.26 -34.31 31.19
N ARG A 41 12.03 -33.76 31.26
CA ARG A 41 11.40 -33.07 30.13
C ARG A 41 12.23 -31.83 29.77
N GLN A 42 12.75 -31.78 28.54
CA GLN A 42 13.34 -30.57 27.99
C GLN A 42 12.31 -29.43 27.98
N ALA A 43 12.74 -28.25 28.44
CA ALA A 43 11.92 -27.05 28.43
C ALA A 43 11.51 -26.68 26.99
N THR A 44 10.25 -26.27 26.83
CA THR A 44 9.71 -25.85 25.54
C THR A 44 10.40 -24.57 25.06
N LEU A 45 10.95 -24.59 23.83
CA LEU A 45 11.55 -23.40 23.23
C LEU A 45 10.50 -22.30 23.10
N GLN A 46 10.68 -21.20 23.85
CA GLN A 46 9.83 -20.02 23.78
C GLN A 46 9.99 -19.38 22.39
N ARG A 47 8.88 -19.18 21.68
CA ARG A 47 8.90 -18.57 20.34
C ARG A 47 9.25 -17.09 20.46
N ALA A 48 10.40 -16.69 19.94
CA ALA A 48 10.74 -15.29 19.78
C ALA A 48 9.76 -14.58 18.84
N ALA A 49 9.41 -13.32 19.16
CA ALA A 49 8.53 -12.51 18.32
C ALA A 49 9.14 -12.30 16.92
N ILE A 50 8.41 -12.67 15.88
CA ILE A 50 8.85 -12.51 14.49
C ILE A 50 8.87 -11.02 14.15
N LYS A 51 10.06 -10.42 14.08
CA LYS A 51 10.25 -9.04 13.63
C LYS A 51 9.94 -8.95 12.13
N ARG A 52 8.92 -8.19 11.75
CA ARG A 52 8.60 -7.94 10.34
C ARG A 52 9.62 -6.97 9.74
N ARG A 53 10.18 -7.32 8.58
CA ARG A 53 11.08 -6.44 7.82
C ARG A 53 10.26 -5.36 7.08
N ALA A 54 10.85 -4.18 6.92
CA ALA A 54 10.24 -3.11 6.14
C ALA A 54 10.02 -3.54 4.67
N PRO A 55 8.90 -3.15 4.03
CA PRO A 55 8.64 -3.45 2.63
C PRO A 55 9.72 -2.87 1.70
N LYS A 56 10.15 -3.66 0.71
CA LYS A 56 11.08 -3.18 -0.34
C LYS A 56 10.37 -2.14 -1.21
N LYS A 57 11.01 -0.98 -1.42
CA LYS A 57 10.56 0.02 -2.41
C LYS A 57 10.69 -0.59 -3.81
N ARG A 58 9.63 -0.50 -4.62
CA ARG A 58 9.58 -1.02 -6.00
C ARG A 58 9.47 0.15 -6.96
N ALA A 59 10.06 0.01 -8.15
CA ALA A 59 9.84 0.97 -9.23
C ALA A 59 8.33 1.07 -9.52
N GLY A 60 7.80 2.30 -9.59
CA GLY A 60 6.38 2.57 -9.80
C GLY A 60 5.51 2.69 -8.56
N HIS A 61 6.03 2.36 -7.37
CA HIS A 61 5.32 2.58 -6.11
C HIS A 61 5.60 3.98 -5.56
N ALA A 62 4.62 4.86 -5.63
CA ALA A 62 4.69 6.25 -5.21
C ALA A 62 3.45 6.58 -4.35
N PRO A 63 3.53 6.37 -3.02
CA PRO A 63 2.37 6.44 -2.12
C PRO A 63 1.75 7.84 -2.07
N GLN A 64 2.46 8.89 -2.48
CA GLN A 64 1.89 10.24 -2.54
C GLN A 64 0.70 10.35 -3.49
N TYR A 65 0.72 9.65 -4.64
CA TYR A 65 -0.39 9.69 -5.59
C TYR A 65 -1.61 8.96 -5.05
N THR A 66 -1.40 7.80 -4.42
CA THR A 66 -2.45 7.05 -3.72
C THR A 66 -3.06 7.83 -2.56
N ALA A 67 -2.24 8.61 -1.83
CA ALA A 67 -2.70 9.44 -0.74
C ALA A 67 -3.51 10.65 -1.23
N ALA A 68 -3.15 11.24 -2.38
CA ALA A 68 -3.84 12.38 -2.96
C ALA A 68 -5.32 12.09 -3.31
N CYS A 69 -5.64 10.82 -3.63
CA CYS A 69 -7.01 10.38 -3.91
C CYS A 69 -7.91 10.25 -2.67
N LYS A 70 -7.36 10.24 -1.45
CA LYS A 70 -8.17 10.12 -0.23
C LYS A 70 -8.88 11.44 0.06
N GLY A 71 -10.17 11.36 0.40
CA GLY A 71 -11.01 12.53 0.70
C GLY A 71 -11.45 13.33 -0.54
N GLU A 72 -11.18 12.83 -1.74
CA GLU A 72 -11.69 13.41 -2.98
C GLU A 72 -13.08 12.91 -3.33
N SER A 73 -13.76 13.58 -4.26
CA SER A 73 -14.99 13.05 -4.87
C SER A 73 -14.69 11.94 -5.88
N CYS A 74 -15.70 11.18 -6.31
CA CYS A 74 -15.51 10.18 -7.37
C CYS A 74 -15.40 10.86 -8.74
N TYR A 75 -14.32 10.60 -9.47
CA TYR A 75 -14.14 11.15 -10.81
C TYR A 75 -14.63 10.18 -11.90
N LEU A 76 -14.76 8.87 -11.64
CA LEU A 76 -15.24 7.93 -12.65
C LEU A 76 -16.71 8.16 -13.06
N GLY A 77 -17.58 8.54 -12.11
CA GLY A 77 -18.93 9.04 -12.41
C GLY A 77 -19.84 8.09 -13.21
N PHE A 78 -19.71 6.76 -13.06
CA PHE A 78 -20.62 5.82 -13.73
C PHE A 78 -22.10 6.03 -13.33
N PRO A 79 -23.06 5.64 -14.18
CA PRO A 79 -24.48 5.70 -13.83
C PRO A 79 -24.77 4.99 -12.51
N GLY A 80 -25.42 5.67 -11.58
CA GLY A 80 -25.66 5.17 -10.21
C GLY A 80 -24.54 5.50 -9.21
N CYS A 81 -23.55 6.32 -9.59
CA CYS A 81 -22.58 6.88 -8.66
C CYS A 81 -23.29 7.70 -7.57
N ARG A 82 -23.00 7.37 -6.30
CA ARG A 82 -23.54 8.07 -5.11
C ARG A 82 -22.42 8.77 -4.32
N SER A 83 -21.37 9.23 -4.99
CA SER A 83 -20.27 9.89 -4.30
C SER A 83 -20.66 11.29 -3.84
N TYR A 84 -20.26 11.62 -2.62
CA TYR A 84 -20.38 12.96 -2.06
C TYR A 84 -18.99 13.62 -1.99
N PRO A 85 -18.91 14.96 -1.83
CA PRO A 85 -17.65 15.59 -1.43
C PRO A 85 -17.14 14.95 -0.14
N GLU A 86 -15.86 14.58 -0.10
CA GLU A 86 -15.21 13.91 1.05
C GLU A 86 -15.73 12.50 1.40
N ASP A 87 -16.29 11.77 0.42
CA ASP A 87 -16.75 10.40 0.63
C ASP A 87 -15.60 9.47 1.07
N PRO A 88 -15.67 8.83 2.26
CA PRO A 88 -14.61 7.94 2.77
C PRO A 88 -14.47 6.65 1.95
N THR A 89 -15.45 6.31 1.10
CA THR A 89 -15.40 5.14 0.21
C THR A 89 -14.52 5.35 -1.01
N VAL A 90 -14.00 6.57 -1.21
CA VAL A 90 -13.17 6.91 -2.35
C VAL A 90 -11.79 6.28 -2.21
N VAL A 91 -11.49 5.41 -3.15
CA VAL A 91 -10.25 4.64 -3.26
C VAL A 91 -9.57 4.93 -4.59
N PRO A 92 -8.24 4.80 -4.67
CA PRO A 92 -7.51 5.02 -5.91
C PRO A 92 -7.74 3.86 -6.88
N ALA A 93 -8.40 4.13 -8.01
CA ALA A 93 -8.56 3.21 -9.14
C ALA A 93 -7.37 3.34 -10.10
N HIS A 94 -6.58 2.27 -10.21
CA HIS A 94 -5.48 2.17 -11.17
C HIS A 94 -6.00 1.93 -12.60
N GLN A 95 -5.29 2.43 -13.61
CA GLN A 95 -5.61 2.16 -15.01
C GLN A 95 -5.58 0.64 -15.32
N ASN A 96 -6.66 0.13 -15.93
CA ASN A 96 -6.78 -1.28 -16.27
C ASN A 96 -6.09 -1.66 -17.60
N GLU A 97 -5.68 -0.66 -18.39
CA GLU A 97 -5.11 -0.89 -19.71
C GLU A 97 -3.64 -1.30 -19.70
N GLY A 98 -3.26 -2.09 -20.72
CA GLY A 98 -1.87 -2.33 -21.08
C GLY A 98 -1.08 -3.26 -20.16
N LYS A 99 -1.73 -4.01 -19.26
CA LYS A 99 -1.03 -4.89 -18.32
C LYS A 99 -1.53 -6.31 -18.36
N GLY A 100 -0.60 -7.24 -18.58
CA GLY A 100 -0.83 -8.67 -18.38
C GLY A 100 -1.06 -8.97 -16.91
N MET A 101 -1.70 -10.11 -16.63
CA MET A 101 -1.98 -10.58 -15.27
C MET A 101 -0.70 -10.54 -14.41
N GLY A 102 -0.64 -9.60 -13.46
CA GLY A 102 0.47 -9.48 -12.50
C GLY A 102 1.36 -8.24 -12.64
N LEU A 103 1.22 -7.43 -13.70
CA LEU A 103 1.93 -6.16 -13.80
C LEU A 103 1.08 -5.03 -13.19
N LYS A 104 1.65 -4.31 -12.20
CA LYS A 104 0.98 -3.20 -11.52
C LYS A 104 1.25 -1.90 -12.27
N VAL A 105 0.24 -1.03 -12.50
CA VAL A 105 0.54 0.30 -13.06
C VAL A 105 1.38 1.07 -12.08
N HIS A 106 2.13 2.04 -12.60
CA HIS A 106 2.65 3.13 -11.78
C HIS A 106 1.51 3.85 -11.04
N ASP A 107 1.74 4.18 -9.77
CA ASP A 107 0.74 4.86 -8.92
C ASP A 107 0.33 6.27 -9.45
N ARG A 108 1.05 6.82 -10.44
CA ARG A 108 0.73 8.09 -11.10
C ARG A 108 -0.52 7.98 -11.98
N PHE A 109 -0.82 6.78 -12.46
CA PHE A 109 -2.01 6.48 -13.26
C PHE A 109 -3.11 5.94 -12.35
N THR A 110 -3.54 6.81 -11.43
CA THR A 110 -4.64 6.55 -10.49
C THR A 110 -5.65 7.68 -10.55
N VAL A 111 -6.92 7.32 -10.36
CA VAL A 111 -8.07 8.22 -10.30
C VAL A 111 -8.88 7.92 -9.04
N PRO A 112 -9.37 8.93 -8.30
CA PRO A 112 -10.27 8.72 -7.17
C PRO A 112 -11.62 8.16 -7.65
N ALA A 113 -12.03 7.04 -7.05
CA ALA A 113 -13.29 6.36 -7.37
C ALA A 113 -14.00 5.90 -6.10
N CYS A 114 -15.31 6.16 -5.99
CA CYS A 114 -16.11 5.57 -4.91
C CYS A 114 -16.21 4.05 -5.06
N HIS A 115 -16.56 3.36 -3.97
CA HIS A 115 -16.61 1.90 -3.94
C HIS A 115 -17.41 1.28 -5.10
N PHE A 116 -18.59 1.83 -5.41
CA PHE A 116 -19.44 1.35 -6.50
C PHE A 116 -18.76 1.49 -7.87
N CYS A 117 -18.25 2.69 -8.19
CA CYS A 117 -17.57 2.94 -9.47
C CYS A 117 -16.29 2.14 -9.60
N HIS A 118 -15.54 1.97 -8.50
CA HIS A 118 -14.33 1.16 -8.47
C HIS A 118 -14.63 -0.31 -8.77
N ALA A 119 -15.63 -0.90 -8.10
CA ALA A 119 -16.05 -2.28 -8.35
C ALA A 119 -16.56 -2.46 -9.78
N LEU A 120 -17.37 -1.52 -10.28
CA LEU A 120 -17.88 -1.56 -11.64
C LEU A 120 -16.75 -1.47 -12.67
N TYR A 121 -15.78 -0.58 -12.50
CA TYR A 121 -14.65 -0.45 -13.42
C TYR A 121 -13.78 -1.72 -13.47
N ASP A 122 -13.43 -2.24 -12.29
CA ASP A 122 -12.48 -3.34 -12.14
C ASP A 122 -13.09 -4.70 -12.51
N GLN A 123 -14.32 -4.97 -12.05
CA GLN A 123 -14.89 -6.33 -12.05
C GLN A 123 -15.99 -6.55 -13.09
N SER A 124 -16.54 -5.51 -13.71
CA SER A 124 -17.66 -5.68 -14.65
C SER A 124 -17.23 -6.20 -16.03
N GLY A 125 -18.21 -6.71 -16.79
CA GLY A 125 -18.07 -7.05 -18.21
C GLY A 125 -18.33 -5.88 -19.17
N ILE A 126 -18.28 -4.62 -18.71
CA ILE A 126 -18.43 -3.45 -19.59
C ILE A 126 -17.38 -3.48 -20.71
N ALA A 127 -17.77 -3.07 -21.91
CA ALA A 127 -16.88 -3.00 -23.07
C ALA A 127 -15.58 -2.24 -22.75
N ARG A 128 -14.45 -2.75 -23.24
CA ARG A 128 -13.12 -2.24 -22.90
C ARG A 128 -12.96 -0.77 -23.29
N GLU A 129 -13.53 -0.39 -24.42
CA GLU A 129 -13.52 0.96 -24.98
C GLU A 129 -14.28 1.94 -24.08
N ILE A 130 -15.39 1.50 -23.48
CA ILE A 130 -16.15 2.30 -22.51
C ILE A 130 -15.33 2.48 -21.23
N LYS A 131 -14.70 1.42 -20.73
CA LYS A 131 -13.81 1.52 -19.57
C LYS A 131 -12.64 2.48 -19.84
N ARG A 132 -12.03 2.38 -21.02
CA ARG A 132 -10.95 3.26 -21.48
C ARG A 132 -11.38 4.72 -21.47
N SER A 133 -12.40 5.05 -22.26
CA SER A 133 -12.90 6.41 -22.41
C SER A 133 -13.37 7.02 -21.08
N THR A 134 -14.05 6.24 -20.24
CA THR A 134 -14.48 6.70 -18.91
C THR A 134 -13.28 7.02 -18.02
N TRP A 135 -12.27 6.16 -18.03
CA TRP A 135 -11.06 6.37 -17.24
C TRP A 135 -10.25 7.56 -17.75
N ASP A 136 -10.05 7.68 -19.06
CA ASP A 136 -9.31 8.79 -19.69
C ASP A 136 -9.98 10.14 -19.39
N TRP A 137 -11.31 10.19 -19.49
CA TRP A 137 -12.09 11.38 -19.16
C TRP A 137 -12.02 11.74 -17.66
N ALA A 138 -12.00 10.74 -16.80
CA ALA A 138 -11.79 10.95 -15.37
C ALA A 138 -10.36 11.40 -15.04
N TYR A 139 -9.36 10.81 -15.68
CA TYR A 139 -7.95 11.16 -15.50
C TYR A 139 -7.66 12.58 -15.96
N THR A 140 -8.20 13.00 -17.11
CA THR A 140 -8.04 14.36 -17.64
C THR A 140 -8.55 15.42 -16.67
N ARG A 141 -9.68 15.16 -15.99
CA ARG A 141 -10.22 16.08 -14.97
C ARG A 141 -9.47 16.02 -13.65
N TRP A 142 -8.94 14.85 -13.29
CA TRP A 142 -8.23 14.62 -12.05
C TRP A 142 -6.79 15.15 -12.09
N GLU A 143 -6.09 15.03 -13.22
CA GLU A 143 -4.69 15.42 -13.37
C GLU A 143 -4.38 16.84 -12.87
N PRO A 144 -5.10 17.90 -13.28
CA PRO A 144 -4.81 19.25 -12.79
C PRO A 144 -5.08 19.41 -11.29
N VAL A 145 -6.11 18.74 -10.75
CA VAL A 145 -6.41 18.78 -9.31
C VAL A 145 -5.31 18.08 -8.53
N ARG A 146 -4.87 16.91 -9.00
CA ARG A 146 -3.76 16.17 -8.41
C ARG A 146 -2.45 16.95 -8.44
N ALA A 147 -2.14 17.60 -9.56
CA ALA A 147 -0.94 18.43 -9.70
C ALA A 147 -0.94 19.57 -8.67
N LYS A 148 -2.06 20.27 -8.52
CA LYS A 148 -2.26 21.30 -7.48
C LYS A 148 -2.07 20.74 -6.07
N LYS A 149 -2.64 19.57 -5.76
CA LYS A 149 -2.52 18.93 -4.43
C LYS A 149 -1.10 18.49 -4.11
N LEU A 150 -0.33 18.05 -5.11
CA LEU A 150 1.04 17.59 -4.94
C LEU A 150 2.07 18.72 -5.07
N GLY A 151 1.65 19.93 -5.43
CA GLY A 151 2.57 21.05 -5.71
C GLY A 151 3.44 20.81 -6.94
N GLU A 152 3.00 19.92 -7.85
CA GLU A 152 3.62 19.76 -9.17
C GLU A 152 3.25 21.00 -9.98
N LYS A 153 4.15 21.99 -10.04
CA LYS A 153 3.97 23.20 -10.86
C LYS A 153 3.68 22.79 -12.30
N ASP A 154 2.67 23.42 -12.88
CA ASP A 154 2.09 23.07 -14.18
C ASP A 154 3.15 22.82 -15.27
N GLY A 155 3.16 21.59 -15.80
CA GLY A 155 3.31 21.36 -17.23
C GLY A 155 4.64 21.62 -17.94
N ILE A 156 5.77 21.75 -17.24
CA ILE A 156 7.10 21.64 -17.88
C ILE A 156 7.86 20.53 -17.14
N PRO A 157 8.37 19.50 -17.83
CA PRO A 157 9.20 18.50 -17.18
C PRO A 157 10.45 19.19 -16.66
N SER A 158 10.43 19.54 -15.37
CA SER A 158 11.66 19.78 -14.62
C SER A 158 12.42 18.47 -14.65
N THR A 159 13.31 18.34 -15.63
CA THR A 159 14.50 17.51 -15.54
C THR A 159 15.36 18.08 -14.42
N ALA A 160 14.87 18.00 -13.17
CA ALA A 160 15.72 18.11 -12.01
C ALA A 160 16.58 16.85 -12.00
N SER A 161 17.68 16.92 -12.76
CA SER A 161 18.99 16.45 -12.35
C SER A 161 18.96 15.34 -11.29
N VAL A 162 18.83 14.10 -11.76
CA VAL A 162 19.43 12.97 -11.05
C VAL A 162 20.94 13.18 -11.09
N ASP A 163 21.49 13.80 -10.05
CA ASP A 163 22.91 13.68 -9.74
C ASP A 163 23.19 12.17 -9.49
N PRO A 164 24.12 11.51 -10.19
CA PRO A 164 24.41 10.09 -10.02
C PRO A 164 25.20 9.77 -8.74
N MET A 165 25.18 10.65 -7.72
CA MET A 165 25.90 10.40 -6.47
C MET A 165 25.13 10.95 -5.27
N GLY A 166 24.48 10.05 -4.54
CA GLY A 166 23.75 10.37 -3.31
C GLY A 166 24.65 10.91 -2.20
N LYS A 167 24.74 12.24 -2.09
CA LYS A 167 25.17 12.93 -0.87
C LYS A 167 24.22 14.10 -0.58
N PRO A 168 23.62 14.17 0.63
CA PRO A 168 22.85 15.34 1.01
C PRO A 168 23.80 16.54 1.17
N LYS A 169 23.59 17.60 0.36
CA LYS A 169 24.18 18.91 0.66
C LYS A 169 23.50 19.44 1.92
N LYS A 170 24.27 19.62 3.00
CA LYS A 170 23.84 20.38 4.18
C LYS A 170 23.59 21.82 3.74
N VAL A 171 22.32 22.20 3.60
CA VAL A 171 21.95 23.61 3.47
C VAL A 171 22.10 24.22 4.86
N GLY A 172 23.12 25.06 5.02
CA GLY A 172 23.31 25.86 6.23
C GLY A 172 22.13 26.82 6.38
N ILE A 173 21.46 26.74 7.52
CA ILE A 173 20.44 27.71 7.93
C ILE A 173 21.21 28.95 8.43
N PRO A 174 21.08 30.14 7.81
CA PRO A 174 21.53 31.37 8.45
C PRO A 174 20.56 31.70 9.60
N THR A 175 21.06 31.62 10.83
CA THR A 175 20.38 32.10 12.03
C THR A 175 20.38 33.64 12.04
N GLY A 176 19.31 34.24 11.52
CA GLY A 176 19.01 35.67 11.70
C GLY A 176 17.85 35.83 12.69
N SER A 177 18.14 36.42 13.85
CA SER A 177 17.22 36.73 14.95
C SER A 177 16.33 37.95 14.63
N PRO A 178 15.12 38.08 15.22
CA PRO A 178 14.07 38.99 14.76
C PRO A 178 14.12 40.34 15.49
N ARG A 179 14.41 41.42 14.77
CA ARG A 179 14.19 42.79 15.24
C ARG A 179 14.37 43.76 14.06
N GLU A 180 13.34 43.89 13.22
CA GLU A 180 13.08 45.05 12.34
C GLU A 180 11.89 44.70 11.43
N ALA A 181 10.69 44.76 11.98
CA ALA A 181 9.45 44.77 11.21
C ALA A 181 8.38 45.50 12.01
N ALA A 182 8.64 46.79 12.26
CA ALA A 182 7.65 47.77 12.66
C ALA A 182 7.92 49.02 11.82
N ALA A 183 6.84 49.63 11.32
CA ALA A 183 6.78 50.81 10.44
C ALA A 183 6.87 50.52 8.93
N ILE A 184 5.71 50.20 8.32
CA ILE A 184 5.25 50.91 7.11
C ILE A 184 3.74 51.17 7.29
N GLU A 185 3.44 52.46 7.48
CA GLU A 185 2.14 53.12 7.58
C GLU A 185 1.34 52.94 6.27
N PHE A 186 0.04 52.65 6.26
CA PHE A 186 -1.10 53.55 6.47
C PHE A 186 -0.98 54.88 5.72
N SER A 187 -1.29 54.92 4.41
CA SER A 187 -1.80 56.09 3.66
C SER A 187 -2.01 55.74 2.19
N GLU A 188 -3.26 55.51 1.75
CA GLU A 188 -3.74 55.93 0.42
C GLU A 188 -5.26 55.71 0.35
N GLU A 189 -5.98 56.60 1.03
CA GLU A 189 -7.38 56.90 0.74
C GLU A 189 -7.40 58.33 0.17
N GLN A 190 -8.24 58.56 -0.84
CA GLN A 190 -8.50 59.81 -1.59
C GLN A 190 -7.74 59.97 -2.91
N ALA A 191 -8.43 59.63 -4.02
CA ALA A 191 -8.53 60.52 -5.18
C ALA A 191 -9.43 59.90 -6.27
N HIS A 192 -10.75 59.82 -6.08
CA HIS A 192 -11.71 59.69 -7.20
C HIS A 192 -12.92 60.57 -6.88
N GLY A 193 -12.95 61.75 -7.49
CA GLY A 193 -14.02 62.72 -7.29
C GLY A 193 -13.73 64.01 -8.05
N GLN A 194 -13.88 63.96 -9.38
CA GLN A 194 -14.41 65.02 -10.23
C GLN A 194 -14.64 64.49 -11.64
#